data_AF-A0A3M7MU61-F1
#
_entry.id   AF-A0A3M7MU61-F1
#
_cell.length_a   1.000
_cell.length_b   1.000
_cell.length_c   1.000
_cell.angle_alpha   90.00
_cell.angle_beta   90.00
_cell.angle_gamma   90.00
#
_symmetry.space_group_name_H-M   'P 1'
#
loop_
_entity.id
_entity.type
_entity.pdbx_description
1 polymer ?
#
loop_
_entity_poly.entity_id
_entity_poly.type
_entity_poly.pdbx_seq_one_letter_code
_entity_poly.pdbx_strand_id
1 'polypeptide(L)'
;MGTAWVANNQFPWEIQRYVGGIENVKINIMMRIYSNKWHVYAGLAILNPAAKRQIRQYAESVTELFKLMLGGHREELTKRVRAAKAAVFRGDAVEHDLLLSDDMLDRFSLSKGPKERPPNSHLSLLGIVDAWWKLGIVPYDHMICSTPLFRIWLGVTEYLFCNETLLNETINTALDDNTFRQDDLEFTFAARAWSDCVAFGDFQAYQHRFEDIQKYFAPRFPEAVKLGSEMIKTILERTDSQGKKQL
;
A
#
# COMPACT_ATOMS: atom_id res chain seq x y z
N MET A 1 0.67 -5.02 6.15
CA MET A 1 0.40 -3.88 7.05
C MET A 1 -0.39 -4.34 8.26
N GLY A 2 -1.65 -4.79 8.13
CA GLY A 2 -2.42 -5.32 9.28
C GLY A 2 -1.68 -6.32 10.16
N THR A 3 -1.08 -7.35 9.57
CA THR A 3 -0.23 -8.32 10.30
C THR A 3 0.95 -7.68 11.04
N ALA A 4 1.60 -6.67 10.44
CA ALA A 4 2.76 -6.01 11.04
C ALA A 4 2.34 -5.13 12.24
N TRP A 5 1.21 -4.41 12.11
CA TRP A 5 0.65 -3.65 13.22
C TRP A 5 0.20 -4.55 14.38
N VAL A 6 -0.40 -5.71 14.09
CA VAL A 6 -0.73 -6.69 15.13
C VAL A 6 0.54 -7.23 15.81
N ALA A 7 1.57 -7.56 15.03
CA ALA A 7 2.85 -8.06 15.58
C ALA A 7 3.53 -7.04 16.50
N ASN A 8 3.43 -5.75 16.17
CA ASN A 8 3.92 -4.67 17.02
C ASN A 8 2.95 -4.25 18.15
N ASN A 9 1.77 -4.87 18.24
CA ASN A 9 0.68 -4.48 19.14
C ASN A 9 0.30 -2.98 19.01
N GLN A 10 0.11 -2.54 17.77
CA GLN A 10 -0.13 -1.14 17.42
C GLN A 10 -1.50 -0.93 16.77
N PHE A 11 -2.15 0.16 17.18
CA PHE A 11 -3.25 0.77 16.44
C PHE A 11 -2.70 2.01 15.72
N PRO A 12 -2.53 2.00 14.39
CA PRO A 12 -1.80 3.06 13.69
C PRO A 12 -2.46 4.45 13.85
N TRP A 13 -3.79 4.54 13.97
CA TRP A 13 -4.47 5.83 14.22
C TRP A 13 -4.26 6.40 15.64
N GLU A 14 -3.74 5.60 16.58
CA GLU A 14 -3.39 6.05 17.94
C GLU A 14 -1.94 6.53 18.02
N ILE A 15 -1.16 6.36 16.94
CA ILE A 15 0.26 6.69 16.88
C ILE A 15 0.45 7.87 15.94
N GLN A 16 0.98 8.98 16.47
CA GLN A 16 1.15 10.24 15.75
C GLN A 16 1.84 10.08 14.39
N ARG A 17 2.85 9.21 14.27
CA ARG A 17 3.62 9.01 13.04
C ARG A 17 2.82 8.42 11.87
N TYR A 18 1.66 7.80 12.14
CA TYR A 18 0.80 7.21 11.12
C TYR A 18 -0.43 8.09 10.80
N VAL A 19 -0.49 9.31 11.32
CA VAL A 19 -1.60 10.22 11.12
C VAL A 19 -1.37 11.07 9.86
N GLY A 20 -2.29 10.99 8.89
CA GLY A 20 -2.28 11.85 7.71
C GLY A 20 -1.82 11.19 6.40
N GLY A 21 -2.12 11.84 5.28
CA GLY A 21 -1.52 11.54 3.98
C GLY A 21 -1.64 10.09 3.52
N ILE A 22 -0.53 9.55 3.04
CA ILE A 22 -0.42 8.17 2.54
C ILE A 22 -0.80 7.13 3.62
N GLU A 23 -0.48 7.40 4.88
CA GLU A 23 -0.73 6.45 5.97
C GLU A 23 -2.23 6.29 6.23
N ASN A 24 -3.02 7.37 6.14
CA ASN A 24 -4.48 7.28 6.22
C ASN A 24 -5.06 6.36 5.14
N VAL A 25 -4.57 6.45 3.91
CA VAL A 25 -5.03 5.58 2.82
C VAL A 25 -4.72 4.12 3.13
N LYS A 26 -3.50 3.83 3.58
CA LYS A 26 -3.07 2.48 3.97
C LYS A 26 -3.93 1.90 5.09
N ILE A 27 -4.24 2.71 6.11
CA ILE A 27 -5.11 2.34 7.23
C ILE A 27 -6.52 2.05 6.71
N ASN A 28 -7.11 2.93 5.90
CA ASN A 28 -8.45 2.76 5.37
C ASN A 28 -8.57 1.51 4.47
N ILE A 29 -7.58 1.26 3.61
CA ILE A 29 -7.53 0.03 2.79
C ILE A 29 -7.48 -1.20 3.69
N MET A 30 -6.62 -1.20 4.71
CA MET A 30 -6.49 -2.30 5.66
C MET A 30 -7.83 -2.56 6.37
N MET A 31 -8.44 -1.52 6.96
CA MET A 31 -9.70 -1.65 7.68
C MET A 31 -10.83 -2.15 6.78
N ARG A 32 -10.87 -1.71 5.51
CA ARG A 32 -11.86 -2.19 4.54
C ARG A 32 -11.65 -3.65 4.17
N ILE A 33 -10.40 -4.11 4.07
CA ILE A 33 -10.12 -5.53 3.81
C ILE A 33 -10.62 -6.37 4.98
N TYR A 34 -10.19 -6.05 6.20
CA TYR A 34 -10.53 -6.86 7.38
C TYR A 34 -11.97 -6.69 7.88
N SER A 35 -12.72 -5.68 7.43
CA SER A 35 -14.16 -5.60 7.69
C SER A 35 -15.00 -6.50 6.78
N ASN A 36 -14.40 -7.13 5.78
CA ASN A 36 -15.06 -8.05 4.85
C ASN A 36 -14.73 -9.52 5.16
N LYS A 37 -15.40 -10.44 4.45
CA LYS A 37 -15.23 -11.89 4.67
C LYS A 37 -13.94 -12.39 4.03
N TRP A 38 -13.13 -13.11 4.81
CA TRP A 38 -11.83 -13.64 4.39
C TRP A 38 -11.87 -14.45 3.07
N HIS A 39 -12.94 -15.22 2.85
CA HIS A 39 -13.07 -16.13 1.71
C HIS A 39 -13.12 -15.40 0.35
N VAL A 40 -13.55 -14.13 0.33
CA VAL A 40 -13.52 -13.30 -0.89
C VAL A 40 -12.06 -13.07 -1.32
N TYR A 41 -11.20 -12.73 -0.36
CA TYR A 41 -9.78 -12.47 -0.62
C TYR A 41 -8.99 -13.77 -0.85
N ALA A 42 -9.28 -14.82 -0.09
CA ALA A 42 -8.66 -16.13 -0.27
C ALA A 42 -8.94 -16.69 -1.67
N GLY A 43 -10.20 -16.62 -2.14
CA GLY A 43 -10.56 -17.04 -3.50
C GLY A 43 -9.77 -16.29 -4.57
N LEU A 44 -9.68 -14.96 -4.47
CA LEU A 44 -8.93 -14.13 -5.41
C LEU A 44 -7.43 -14.40 -5.40
N ALA A 45 -6.84 -14.66 -4.24
CA ALA A 45 -5.40 -14.86 -4.10
C ALA A 45 -4.97 -16.31 -4.43
N ILE A 46 -5.66 -17.31 -3.89
CA ILE A 46 -5.28 -18.72 -3.97
C ILE A 46 -5.69 -19.34 -5.31
N LEU A 47 -6.85 -18.97 -5.87
CA LEU A 47 -7.35 -19.62 -7.09
C LEU A 47 -6.83 -18.96 -8.38
N ASN A 48 -6.17 -17.80 -8.28
CA ASN A 48 -5.66 -17.07 -9.43
C ASN A 48 -4.12 -17.24 -9.57
N PRO A 49 -3.63 -17.97 -10.59
CA PRO A 49 -2.18 -18.15 -10.79
C PRO A 49 -1.43 -16.84 -11.03
N ALA A 50 -2.05 -15.85 -11.68
CA ALA A 50 -1.44 -14.54 -11.87
C ALA A 50 -1.30 -13.79 -10.55
N ALA A 51 -2.29 -13.90 -9.65
CA ALA A 51 -2.20 -13.34 -8.30
C ALA A 51 -1.08 -14.00 -7.50
N LYS A 52 -0.93 -15.33 -7.56
CA LYS A 52 0.19 -16.04 -6.90
C LYS A 52 1.55 -15.50 -7.34
N ARG A 53 1.76 -15.31 -8.64
CA ARG A 53 3.01 -14.74 -9.18
C ARG A 53 3.25 -13.31 -8.69
N GLN A 54 2.23 -12.46 -8.71
CA GLN A 54 2.33 -11.08 -8.24
C GLN A 54 2.61 -10.99 -6.74
N ILE A 55 1.91 -11.76 -5.92
CA ILE A 55 2.09 -11.78 -4.46
C ILE A 55 3.50 -12.27 -4.11
N ARG A 56 3.99 -13.32 -4.81
CA ARG A 56 5.35 -13.82 -4.63
C ARG A 56 6.39 -12.76 -4.97
N GLN A 57 6.29 -12.15 -6.16
CA GLN A 57 7.23 -11.10 -6.55
C GLN A 57 7.18 -9.91 -5.58
N TYR A 58 5.99 -9.52 -5.12
CA TYR A 58 5.85 -8.45 -4.15
C TYR A 58 6.58 -8.75 -2.84
N ALA A 59 6.46 -9.97 -2.31
CA ALA A 59 7.21 -10.39 -1.13
C ALA A 59 8.73 -10.39 -1.35
N GLU A 60 9.18 -10.83 -2.54
CA GLU A 60 10.60 -10.78 -2.94
C GLU A 60 11.10 -9.33 -3.04
N SER A 61 10.37 -8.46 -3.74
CA SER A 61 10.69 -7.03 -3.90
C SER A 61 10.76 -6.29 -2.57
N VAL A 62 9.78 -6.46 -1.68
CA VAL A 62 9.80 -5.89 -0.33
C VAL A 62 11.05 -6.36 0.43
N THR A 63 11.35 -7.66 0.38
CA THR A 63 12.51 -8.23 1.09
C THR A 63 13.82 -7.68 0.56
N GLU A 64 13.98 -7.57 -0.75
CA GLU A 64 15.21 -7.06 -1.36
C GLU A 64 15.42 -5.57 -1.11
N LEU A 65 14.36 -4.75 -1.24
CA LEU A 65 14.43 -3.32 -0.91
C LEU A 65 14.77 -3.11 0.55
N PHE A 66 14.16 -3.86 1.47
CA PHE A 66 14.47 -3.77 2.89
C PHE A 66 15.92 -4.16 3.21
N LYS A 67 16.49 -5.15 2.50
CA LYS A 67 17.92 -5.48 2.64
C LYS A 67 18.83 -4.33 2.18
N LEU A 68 18.49 -3.64 1.09
CA LEU A 68 19.23 -2.45 0.64
C LEU A 68 19.16 -1.32 1.67
N MET A 69 17.98 -1.11 2.27
CA MET A 69 17.76 -0.15 3.36
C MET A 69 18.61 -0.48 4.59
N LEU A 70 18.68 -1.75 4.99
CA LEU A 70 19.49 -2.20 6.13
C LEU A 70 21.00 -2.11 5.86
N GLY A 71 21.43 -2.41 4.64
CA GLY A 71 22.84 -2.35 4.24
C GLY A 71 23.35 -0.93 3.94
N GLY A 72 22.49 0.09 3.99
CA GLY A 72 22.85 1.47 3.64
C GLY A 72 23.24 1.63 2.16
N HIS A 73 22.75 0.77 1.26
CA HIS A 73 23.12 0.74 -0.15
C HIS A 73 22.40 1.82 -0.96
N ARG A 74 22.75 3.08 -0.70
CA ARG A 74 22.07 4.27 -1.25
C ARG A 74 21.96 4.29 -2.77
N GLU A 75 23.09 4.14 -3.46
CA GLU A 75 23.14 4.20 -4.92
C GLU A 75 22.29 3.11 -5.56
N GLU A 76 22.38 1.88 -5.04
CA GLU A 76 21.63 0.74 -5.53
C GLU A 76 20.12 0.90 -5.29
N LEU A 77 19.73 1.29 -4.08
CA LEU A 77 18.32 1.55 -3.75
C LEU A 77 17.74 2.64 -4.64
N THR A 78 18.47 3.76 -4.78
CA THR A 78 18.03 4.90 -5.59
C THR A 78 17.87 4.49 -7.04
N LYS A 79 18.89 3.85 -7.63
CA LYS A 79 18.85 3.38 -9.02
C LYS A 79 17.69 2.41 -9.25
N ARG A 80 17.47 1.48 -8.33
CA ARG A 80 16.39 0.48 -8.40
C ARG A 80 15.01 1.13 -8.37
N VAL A 81 14.74 2.00 -7.39
CA VAL A 81 13.46 2.71 -7.25
C VAL A 81 13.18 3.61 -8.45
N ARG A 82 14.21 4.32 -8.95
CA ARG A 82 14.10 5.20 -10.12
C ARG A 82 13.88 4.43 -11.42
N ALA A 83 14.51 3.27 -11.59
CA ALA A 83 14.26 2.40 -12.73
C ALA A 83 12.82 1.85 -12.71
N ALA A 84 12.34 1.44 -11.54
CA ALA A 84 10.96 0.98 -11.37
C ALA A 84 9.95 2.09 -11.68
N LYS A 85 10.19 3.32 -11.20
CA LYS A 85 9.40 4.51 -11.57
C LYS A 85 9.31 4.66 -13.09
N ALA A 86 10.45 4.73 -13.76
CA ALA A 86 10.52 4.98 -15.20
C ALA A 86 9.84 3.87 -16.01
N ALA A 87 9.89 2.62 -15.53
CA ALA A 87 9.27 1.50 -16.21
C ALA A 87 7.75 1.47 -16.07
N VAL A 88 7.22 1.82 -14.88
CA VAL A 88 5.80 1.70 -14.52
C VAL A 88 4.99 2.96 -14.87
N PHE A 89 5.56 4.15 -14.69
CA PHE A 89 4.87 5.44 -14.89
C PHE A 89 5.44 6.19 -16.11
N ARG A 90 5.45 5.54 -17.28
CA ARG A 90 6.03 6.08 -18.52
C ARG A 90 5.26 7.30 -19.03
N GLY A 91 6.00 8.31 -19.48
CA GLY A 91 5.68 9.21 -20.61
C GLY A 91 4.49 10.17 -20.49
N ASP A 92 3.27 9.67 -20.25
CA ASP A 92 2.03 10.42 -20.44
C ASP A 92 1.15 10.45 -19.17
N ALA A 93 1.50 9.67 -18.14
CA ALA A 93 0.81 9.72 -16.83
C ALA A 93 1.02 11.05 -16.09
N VAL A 94 1.98 11.87 -16.51
CA VAL A 94 2.26 13.20 -15.94
C VAL A 94 1.30 14.28 -16.49
N GLU A 95 0.65 14.04 -17.64
CA GLU A 95 -0.41 14.93 -18.17
C GLU A 95 -1.80 14.63 -17.60
N HIS A 96 -1.94 13.56 -16.82
CA HIS A 96 -3.20 13.26 -16.13
C HIS A 96 -3.18 13.98 -14.79
N ASP A 97 -4.21 14.79 -14.51
CA ASP A 97 -4.44 15.36 -13.18
C ASP A 97 -4.28 14.24 -12.14
N LEU A 98 -3.29 14.36 -11.25
CA LEU A 98 -3.01 13.36 -10.21
C LEU A 98 -4.31 12.92 -9.54
N LEU A 99 -4.54 11.61 -9.50
CA LEU A 99 -5.80 11.05 -9.02
C LEU A 99 -6.06 11.41 -7.54
N LEU A 100 -4.99 11.67 -6.79
CA LEU A 100 -5.01 12.07 -5.38
C LEU A 100 -4.05 13.25 -5.12
N SER A 101 -4.48 14.19 -4.27
CA SER A 101 -3.67 15.30 -3.76
C SER A 101 -3.60 15.27 -2.23
N ASP A 102 -2.64 15.96 -1.61
CA ASP A 102 -2.49 16.02 -0.15
C ASP A 102 -3.78 16.41 0.57
N ASP A 103 -4.46 17.46 0.09
CA ASP A 103 -5.75 17.91 0.65
C ASP A 103 -6.86 16.86 0.55
N MET A 104 -6.79 15.94 -0.43
CA MET A 104 -7.72 14.82 -0.55
C MET A 104 -7.36 13.70 0.43
N LEU A 105 -6.08 13.36 0.53
CA LEU A 105 -5.58 12.30 1.42
C LEU A 105 -5.87 12.63 2.90
N ASP A 106 -5.85 13.91 3.25
CA ASP A 106 -6.01 14.38 4.63
C ASP A 106 -7.44 14.44 5.12
N ARG A 107 -8.41 14.57 4.21
CA ARG A 107 -9.84 14.63 4.56
C ARG A 107 -10.37 13.34 5.18
N PHE A 108 -9.66 12.23 5.02
CA PHE A 108 -10.11 10.89 5.42
C PHE A 108 -9.25 10.27 6.53
N SER A 109 -8.82 11.12 7.47
CA SER A 109 -8.08 10.72 8.68
C SER A 109 -9.00 10.17 9.77
N LEU A 110 -8.61 9.04 10.38
CA LEU A 110 -9.22 8.56 11.64
C LEU A 110 -8.74 9.36 12.87
N SER A 111 -7.68 10.16 12.73
CA SER A 111 -7.10 10.96 13.82
C SER A 111 -7.40 12.45 13.65
N LYS A 112 -7.60 13.15 14.78
CA LYS A 112 -7.90 14.59 14.90
C LYS A 112 -6.66 15.45 15.22
N GLY A 113 -5.44 14.91 15.13
CA GLY A 113 -4.19 15.56 15.57
C GLY A 113 -3.52 16.51 14.55
N PRO A 114 -2.48 17.27 14.97
CA PRO A 114 -1.75 18.22 14.12
C PRO A 114 -1.02 17.55 12.95
N LYS A 115 -0.82 18.33 11.88
CA LYS A 115 -0.51 17.89 10.50
C LYS A 115 0.98 17.60 10.20
N GLU A 116 1.89 17.73 11.14
CA GLU A 116 3.31 17.46 10.88
C GLU A 116 3.51 15.95 10.71
N ARG A 117 3.76 15.55 9.46
CA ARG A 117 4.01 14.15 9.10
C ARG A 117 5.49 13.87 9.21
N PRO A 118 5.92 12.88 10.01
CA PRO A 118 7.28 12.40 9.89
C PRO A 118 7.45 11.75 8.51
N PRO A 119 8.61 11.98 7.85
CA PRO A 119 9.00 11.25 6.65
C PRO A 119 8.90 9.73 6.85
N ASN A 120 8.56 8.98 5.79
CA ASN A 120 8.39 7.53 5.87
C ASN A 120 9.06 6.84 4.67
N SER A 121 9.68 5.67 4.90
CA SER A 121 10.29 4.83 3.86
C SER A 121 9.28 4.32 2.84
N HIS A 122 8.00 4.26 3.24
CA HIS A 122 6.89 3.74 2.47
C HIS A 122 7.22 2.42 1.75
N LEU A 123 7.92 1.50 2.43
CA LEU A 123 8.40 0.24 1.88
C LEU A 123 7.31 -0.57 1.16
N SER A 124 6.07 -0.50 1.64
CA SER A 124 4.91 -1.13 0.99
C SER A 124 4.60 -0.58 -0.40
N LEU A 125 4.81 0.71 -0.64
CA LEU A 125 4.62 1.34 -1.95
C LEU A 125 5.84 1.15 -2.85
N LEU A 126 7.06 1.26 -2.31
CA LEU A 126 8.27 0.94 -3.06
C LEU A 126 8.26 -0.52 -3.55
N GLY A 127 7.86 -1.44 -2.68
CA GLY A 127 7.78 -2.86 -2.99
C GLY A 127 6.83 -3.20 -4.12
N ILE A 128 5.69 -2.51 -4.23
CA ILE A 128 4.74 -2.83 -5.31
C ILE A 128 5.22 -2.32 -6.66
N VAL A 129 5.77 -1.10 -6.71
CA VAL A 129 6.27 -0.56 -7.99
C VAL A 129 7.47 -1.36 -8.48
N ASP A 130 8.35 -1.78 -7.56
CA ASP A 130 9.42 -2.70 -7.91
C ASP A 130 8.88 -4.05 -8.43
N ALA A 131 7.85 -4.62 -7.78
CA ALA A 131 7.26 -5.87 -8.23
C ALA A 131 6.59 -5.76 -9.62
N TRP A 132 5.87 -4.66 -9.88
CA TRP A 132 5.31 -4.37 -11.20
C TRP A 132 6.40 -4.25 -12.25
N TRP A 133 7.49 -3.52 -11.95
CA TRP A 133 8.63 -3.42 -12.85
C TRP A 133 9.27 -4.78 -13.14
N LYS A 134 9.50 -5.62 -12.13
CA LYS A 134 10.08 -6.96 -12.30
C LYS A 134 9.20 -7.90 -13.12
N LEU A 135 7.88 -7.74 -13.04
CA LEU A 135 6.92 -8.51 -13.83
C LEU A 135 6.58 -7.90 -15.18
N GLY A 136 7.09 -6.71 -15.50
CA GLY A 136 6.72 -5.98 -16.72
C GLY A 136 5.25 -5.55 -16.76
N ILE A 137 4.64 -5.31 -15.60
CA ILE A 137 3.23 -4.90 -15.45
C ILE A 137 3.15 -3.38 -15.43
N VAL A 138 2.29 -2.80 -16.26
CA VAL A 138 1.90 -1.39 -16.21
C VAL A 138 0.46 -1.30 -15.70
N PRO A 139 0.20 -0.88 -14.45
CA PRO A 139 -1.12 -0.98 -13.83
C PRO A 139 -2.27 -0.36 -14.63
N TYR A 140 -2.01 0.73 -15.35
CA TYR A 140 -2.99 1.42 -16.18
C TYR A 140 -3.43 0.60 -17.40
N ASP A 141 -2.55 -0.22 -17.96
CA ASP A 141 -2.82 -1.04 -19.16
C ASP A 141 -3.57 -2.33 -18.81
N HIS A 142 -3.50 -2.75 -17.55
CA HIS A 142 -4.15 -3.96 -17.07
C HIS A 142 -5.53 -3.63 -16.46
N MET A 143 -6.57 -4.41 -16.81
CA MET A 143 -7.91 -4.38 -16.21
C MET A 143 -7.95 -4.54 -14.67
N ILE A 144 -6.81 -4.65 -13.99
CA ILE A 144 -6.68 -4.73 -12.52
C ILE A 144 -7.25 -3.45 -11.85
N CYS A 145 -7.28 -2.33 -12.58
CA CYS A 145 -7.90 -1.06 -12.17
C CYS A 145 -9.44 -1.05 -12.08
N SER A 146 -10.13 -2.18 -12.25
CA SER A 146 -11.59 -2.21 -12.15
C SER A 146 -12.15 -2.08 -10.74
N THR A 147 -11.35 -2.37 -9.70
CA THR A 147 -11.85 -2.28 -8.32
C THR A 147 -11.55 -0.92 -7.68
N PRO A 148 -12.50 -0.32 -6.95
CA PRO A 148 -12.26 0.94 -6.24
C PRO A 148 -11.06 0.91 -5.29
N LEU A 149 -10.83 -0.21 -4.60
CA LEU A 149 -9.69 -0.36 -3.69
C LEU A 149 -8.35 -0.29 -4.43
N PHE A 150 -8.24 -0.98 -5.57
CA PHE A 150 -7.01 -0.94 -6.36
C PHE A 150 -6.77 0.45 -6.95
N ARG A 151 -7.81 1.15 -7.41
CA ARG A 151 -7.68 2.54 -7.91
C ARG A 151 -7.12 3.50 -6.86
N ILE A 152 -7.63 3.42 -5.63
CA ILE A 152 -7.14 4.26 -4.52
C ILE A 152 -5.67 3.93 -4.22
N TRP A 153 -5.34 2.63 -4.20
CA TRP A 153 -3.96 2.20 -3.96
C TRP A 153 -2.99 2.59 -5.09
N LEU A 154 -3.43 2.50 -6.35
CA LEU A 154 -2.66 2.97 -7.49
C LEU A 154 -2.46 4.49 -7.41
N GLY A 155 -3.52 5.26 -7.13
CA GLY A 155 -3.44 6.71 -7.01
C GLY A 155 -2.46 7.17 -5.91
N VAL A 156 -2.41 6.48 -4.76
CA VAL A 156 -1.44 6.85 -3.71
C VAL A 156 -0.01 6.46 -4.08
N THR A 157 0.14 5.38 -4.84
CA THR A 157 1.44 4.93 -5.36
C THR A 157 1.96 5.91 -6.42
N GLU A 158 1.09 6.32 -7.34
CA GLU A 158 1.38 7.35 -8.34
C GLU A 158 1.74 8.68 -7.67
N TYR A 159 0.95 9.13 -6.68
CA TYR A 159 1.24 10.36 -5.94
C TYR A 159 2.66 10.34 -5.34
N LEU A 160 3.07 9.22 -4.70
CA LEU A 160 4.42 9.08 -4.17
C LEU A 160 5.51 9.12 -5.26
N PHE A 161 5.30 8.39 -6.36
CA PHE A 161 6.32 8.21 -7.38
C PHE A 161 6.42 9.42 -8.34
N CYS A 162 5.33 10.12 -8.60
CA CYS A 162 5.30 11.29 -9.48
C CYS A 162 5.72 12.58 -8.77
N ASN A 163 5.65 12.63 -7.43
CA ASN A 163 6.20 13.73 -6.65
C ASN A 163 7.71 13.52 -6.38
N GLU A 164 8.56 14.23 -7.12
CA GLU A 164 10.03 14.12 -7.02
C GLU A 164 10.58 14.42 -5.62
N THR A 165 10.02 15.42 -4.94
CA THR A 165 10.43 15.80 -3.59
C THR A 165 10.10 14.69 -2.60
N LEU A 166 8.86 14.17 -2.65
CA LEU A 166 8.41 13.10 -1.77
C LEU A 166 9.15 11.79 -2.04
N LEU A 167 9.44 11.46 -3.30
CA LEU A 167 10.19 10.25 -3.65
C LEU A 167 11.63 10.32 -3.12
N ASN A 168 12.29 11.48 -3.23
CA ASN A 168 13.63 11.69 -2.66
C ASN A 168 13.61 11.60 -1.14
N GLU A 169 12.62 12.22 -0.48
CA GLU A 169 12.43 12.12 0.96
C GLU A 169 12.22 10.66 1.39
N THR A 170 11.39 9.91 0.67
CA THR A 170 11.11 8.49 0.90
C THR A 170 12.40 7.66 0.83
N ILE A 171 13.21 7.84 -0.21
CA ILE A 171 14.49 7.12 -0.39
C ILE A 171 15.49 7.48 0.71
N ASN A 172 15.61 8.76 1.06
CA ASN A 172 16.50 9.20 2.14
C ASN A 172 16.08 8.64 3.49
N THR A 173 14.79 8.75 3.82
CA THR A 173 14.21 8.21 5.06
C THR A 173 14.42 6.71 5.16
N ALA A 174 14.25 5.99 4.05
CA ALA A 174 14.46 4.55 4.00
C ALA A 174 15.90 4.12 4.38
N LEU A 175 16.88 5.00 4.22
CA LEU A 175 18.30 4.74 4.52
C LEU A 175 18.71 5.32 5.88
N ASP A 176 18.33 6.56 6.16
CA ASP A 176 18.90 7.38 7.23
C ASP A 176 18.04 7.42 8.50
N ASP A 177 16.75 7.12 8.38
CA ASP A 177 15.80 7.18 9.48
C ASP A 177 15.37 5.77 9.93
N ASN A 178 15.22 5.62 11.25
CA ASN A 178 14.83 4.36 11.88
C ASN A 178 13.45 4.41 12.54
N THR A 179 12.71 5.51 12.40
CA THR A 179 11.38 5.73 12.99
C THR A 179 10.38 4.65 12.60
N PHE A 180 10.47 4.14 11.37
CA PHE A 180 9.60 3.06 10.84
C PHE A 180 10.32 1.71 10.68
N ARG A 181 11.60 1.59 11.06
CA ARG A 181 12.42 0.41 10.71
C ARG A 181 11.89 -0.89 11.31
N GLN A 182 11.38 -0.83 12.53
CA GLN A 182 10.76 -1.99 13.19
C GLN A 182 9.47 -2.40 12.49
N ASP A 183 8.67 -1.43 12.04
CA ASP A 183 7.45 -1.68 11.29
C ASP A 183 7.75 -2.25 9.89
N ASP A 184 8.82 -1.77 9.24
CA ASP A 184 9.30 -2.28 7.96
C ASP A 184 9.82 -3.73 8.06
N LEU A 185 10.45 -4.09 9.18
CA LEU A 185 10.84 -5.46 9.48
C LEU A 185 9.63 -6.39 9.58
N GLU A 186 8.66 -6.04 10.44
CA GLU A 186 7.42 -6.81 10.61
C GLU A 186 6.61 -6.85 9.31
N PHE A 187 6.64 -5.77 8.53
CA PHE A 187 6.02 -5.72 7.22
C PHE A 187 6.66 -6.70 6.23
N THR A 188 7.98 -6.79 6.21
CA THR A 188 8.73 -7.76 5.39
C THR A 188 8.38 -9.20 5.79
N PHE A 189 8.26 -9.49 7.08
CA PHE A 189 7.84 -10.81 7.58
C PHE A 189 6.40 -11.13 7.19
N ALA A 190 5.50 -10.16 7.35
CA ALA A 190 4.11 -10.30 6.94
C ALA A 190 3.97 -10.57 5.44
N ALA A 191 4.70 -9.85 4.57
CA ALA A 191 4.65 -10.04 3.13
C ALA A 191 5.05 -11.46 2.72
N ARG A 192 6.14 -11.99 3.29
CA ARG A 192 6.58 -13.37 3.05
C ARG A 192 5.56 -14.39 3.56
N ALA A 193 5.05 -14.21 4.78
CA ALA A 193 4.09 -15.14 5.36
C ALA A 193 2.78 -15.23 4.57
N TRP A 194 2.27 -14.11 4.04
CA TRP A 194 1.11 -14.11 3.15
C TRP A 194 1.42 -14.74 1.79
N SER A 195 2.62 -14.50 1.25
CA SER A 195 3.07 -15.15 0.02
C SER A 195 3.12 -16.67 0.17
N ASP A 196 3.71 -17.19 1.23
CA ASP A 196 3.82 -18.62 1.49
C ASP A 196 2.44 -19.26 1.67
N CYS A 197 1.57 -18.61 2.46
CA CYS A 197 0.19 -19.04 2.66
C CYS A 197 -0.58 -19.19 1.33
N VAL A 198 -0.44 -18.21 0.44
CA VAL A 198 -1.09 -18.23 -0.88
C VAL A 198 -0.45 -19.24 -1.83
N ALA A 199 0.87 -19.40 -1.77
CA ALA A 199 1.60 -20.37 -2.59
C ALA A 199 1.17 -21.81 -2.27
N PHE A 200 1.09 -22.16 -0.98
CA PHE A 200 0.62 -23.48 -0.53
C PHE A 200 -0.86 -23.72 -0.83
N GLY A 201 -1.65 -22.66 -1.02
CA GLY A 201 -3.08 -22.75 -1.30
C GLY A 201 -3.91 -23.28 -0.14
N ASP A 202 -3.40 -23.10 1.09
CA ASP A 202 -4.07 -23.53 2.32
C ASP A 202 -5.11 -22.49 2.75
N PHE A 203 -6.38 -22.81 2.49
CA PHE A 203 -7.52 -21.97 2.88
C PHE A 203 -7.71 -21.89 4.40
N GLN A 204 -7.37 -22.94 5.15
CA GLN A 204 -7.52 -22.94 6.61
C GLN A 204 -6.48 -22.02 7.26
N ALA A 205 -5.21 -22.13 6.82
CA ALA A 205 -4.16 -21.23 7.27
C ALA A 205 -4.47 -19.77 6.90
N TYR A 206 -5.00 -19.53 5.70
CA TYR A 206 -5.42 -18.20 5.27
C TYR A 206 -6.53 -17.65 6.17
N GLN A 207 -7.57 -18.45 6.43
CA GLN A 207 -8.67 -18.07 7.31
C GLN A 207 -8.18 -17.70 8.70
N HIS A 208 -7.38 -18.56 9.33
CA HIS A 208 -6.88 -18.35 10.68
C HIS A 208 -6.09 -17.04 10.78
N ARG A 209 -5.14 -16.84 9.85
CA ARG A 209 -4.33 -15.62 9.78
C ARG A 209 -5.18 -14.37 9.56
N PHE A 210 -6.20 -14.44 8.71
CA PHE A 210 -7.09 -13.31 8.43
C PHE A 210 -7.96 -12.96 9.64
N GLU A 211 -8.61 -13.96 10.22
CA GLU A 211 -9.55 -13.79 11.33
C GLU A 211 -8.85 -13.33 12.62
N ASP A 212 -7.59 -13.72 12.86
CA ASP A 212 -6.86 -13.23 14.03
C ASP A 212 -6.55 -11.74 13.95
N ILE A 213 -6.17 -11.25 12.76
CA ILE A 213 -6.01 -9.82 12.52
C ILE A 213 -7.37 -9.12 12.59
N GLN A 214 -8.42 -9.76 12.07
CA GLN A 214 -9.78 -9.25 12.14
C GLN A 214 -10.25 -9.07 13.58
N LYS A 215 -10.03 -10.06 14.46
CA LYS A 215 -10.37 -10.01 15.89
C LYS A 215 -9.66 -8.85 16.59
N TYR A 216 -8.38 -8.63 16.28
CA TYR A 216 -7.60 -7.54 16.87
C TYR A 216 -8.19 -6.16 16.54
N PHE A 217 -8.59 -5.92 15.29
CA PHE A 217 -9.14 -4.64 14.85
C PHE A 217 -10.67 -4.52 14.98
N ALA A 218 -11.37 -5.59 15.38
CA ALA A 218 -12.83 -5.66 15.48
C ALA A 218 -13.49 -4.49 16.22
N PRO A 219 -12.96 -4.00 17.36
CA PRO A 219 -13.56 -2.89 18.10
C PRO A 219 -13.64 -1.58 17.31
N ARG A 220 -12.85 -1.44 16.23
CA ARG A 220 -12.69 -0.20 15.46
C ARG A 220 -13.29 -0.26 14.06
N PHE A 221 -13.80 -1.42 13.63
CA PHE A 221 -14.49 -1.54 12.33
C PHE A 221 -15.71 -0.63 12.18
N PRO A 222 -16.58 -0.39 13.19
CA PRO A 222 -17.74 0.47 13.00
C PRO A 222 -17.37 1.89 12.54
N GLU A 223 -16.34 2.48 13.16
CA GLU A 223 -15.84 3.82 12.82
C GLU A 223 -15.12 3.82 11.45
N ALA A 224 -14.27 2.83 11.21
CA ALA A 224 -13.50 2.75 9.97
C ALA A 224 -14.37 2.42 8.74
N VAL A 225 -15.45 1.65 8.89
CA VAL A 225 -16.40 1.38 7.80
C VAL A 225 -17.11 2.67 7.39
N LYS A 226 -17.48 3.52 8.35
CA LYS A 226 -18.11 4.82 8.07
C LYS A 226 -17.16 5.73 7.30
N LEU A 227 -15.96 5.97 7.84
CA LEU A 227 -14.97 6.85 7.22
C LEU A 227 -14.47 6.34 5.86
N GLY A 228 -14.19 5.03 5.77
CA GLY A 228 -13.73 4.41 4.53
C GLY A 228 -14.77 4.50 3.43
N SER A 229 -16.06 4.31 3.74
CA SER A 229 -17.14 4.42 2.75
C SER A 229 -17.26 5.84 2.18
N GLU A 230 -17.12 6.86 3.04
CA GLU A 230 -17.09 8.27 2.62
C GLU A 230 -15.90 8.57 1.71
N MET A 231 -14.70 8.11 2.09
CA MET A 231 -13.48 8.26 1.28
C MET A 231 -13.63 7.67 -0.13
N ILE A 232 -14.07 6.42 -0.19
CA ILE A 232 -14.21 5.70 -1.46
C ILE A 232 -15.26 6.37 -2.35
N LYS A 233 -16.37 6.82 -1.77
CA LYS A 233 -17.39 7.55 -2.50
C LYS A 233 -16.82 8.83 -3.12
N THR A 234 -16.12 9.65 -2.33
CA THR A 234 -15.54 10.92 -2.82
C THR A 234 -14.47 10.69 -3.89
N ILE A 235 -13.62 9.68 -3.74
CA ILE A 235 -12.58 9.38 -4.73
C ILE A 235 -13.22 8.87 -6.03
N LEU A 236 -14.17 7.94 -5.96
CA LEU A 236 -14.87 7.42 -7.14
C LEU A 236 -15.66 8.50 -7.89
N GLU A 237 -16.37 9.37 -7.19
CA GLU A 237 -17.12 10.48 -7.80
C GLU A 237 -16.21 11.39 -8.63
N ARG A 238 -14.97 11.64 -8.18
CA ARG A 238 -13.99 12.43 -8.94
C ARG A 238 -13.39 11.67 -10.12
N THR A 239 -13.05 10.40 -9.95
CA THR A 239 -12.51 9.57 -11.04
C THR A 239 -13.52 9.44 -12.19
N ASP A 240 -14.81 9.26 -11.88
CA ASP A 240 -15.87 9.19 -12.89
C ASP A 240 -16.13 10.55 -13.56
N SER A 241 -15.91 11.66 -12.85
CA SER A 241 -16.01 13.02 -13.39
C SER A 241 -14.88 13.37 -14.35
N GLN A 242 -13.67 12.89 -14.09
CA GLN A 242 -12.51 13.05 -14.97
C GLN A 242 -12.61 12.15 -16.21
N GLY A 243 -13.07 10.90 -16.06
CA GLY A 243 -13.32 10.00 -17.19
C GLY A 243 -14.41 10.50 -18.16
N LYS A 244 -15.39 11.28 -17.68
CA LYS A 244 -16.41 11.94 -18.53
C LYS A 244 -15.94 13.19 -19.26
N LYS A 245 -14.84 13.82 -18.84
CA LYS A 245 -14.27 15.00 -19.53
C LYS A 245 -13.35 14.62 -20.70
N GLN A 246 -13.00 13.34 -20.82
CA GLN A 246 -12.15 12.78 -21.88
C GLN A 246 -12.94 12.06 -22.99
N LEU A 247 -14.29 12.13 -22.95
CA LEU A 247 -15.22 11.69 -23.99
C LEU A 247 -15.97 12.90 -24.56
#